data_AF-A0A815FE58-F1
#
_entry.id   AF-A0A815FE58-F1
#
_cell.length_a   1.000
_cell.length_b   1.000
_cell.length_c   1.000
_cell.angle_alpha   90.00
_cell.angle_beta   90.00
_cell.angle_gamma   90.00
#
_symmetry.space_group_name_H-M   'P 1'
#
loop_
_entity.id
_entity.type
_entity.pdbx_description
1 polymer ?
#
loop_
_entity_poly.entity_id
_entity_poly.type
_entity_poly.pdbx_seq_one_letter_code
_entity_poly.pdbx_strand_id
1 'polypeptide(L)'
;MTELSFSAEPNGNTIARDELKSFTNQIGSNLRLHHDNNEIKDQVIDDNELNSFKNQIGSILGLHADIDKIKDQVIDDILNNGRQSLAKYEDDIRPRIYRAEMNSADSKLIVLLKKYFYRRWETQCERSNEWFISFLTQYQKEKAPDLYERVLTRTAENGNRYLKNCPILSIVLQLLFENIDDVCLKNTDIFDKLWSAITNKGLKSITKYSTYIKEEVMNEQLDKNQSILFQALREYHRPQVFSLLKENNTPEMETMYDSILDKVAENGWPTGKHDIKQKIASKSDQTLHSN
;
A
#
# COMPACT_ATOMS: atom_id res chain seq x y z
N MET A 1 -4.01 -54.41 58.04
CA MET A 1 -4.13 -54.71 56.60
C MET A 1 -5.17 -53.76 56.03
N THR A 2 -4.93 -52.87 55.08
CA THR A 2 -3.73 -52.41 54.37
C THR A 2 -4.11 -51.08 53.74
N GLU A 3 -3.25 -50.06 53.84
CA GLU A 3 -3.32 -48.82 53.08
C GLU A 3 -3.11 -49.09 51.58
N LEU A 4 -3.82 -48.37 50.71
CA LEU A 4 -3.38 -48.15 49.34
C LEU A 4 -3.64 -46.70 48.95
N SER A 5 -2.52 -45.98 48.87
CA SER A 5 -2.32 -44.73 48.16
C SER A 5 -2.38 -44.94 46.65
N PHE A 6 -2.81 -43.92 45.89
CA PHE A 6 -2.36 -43.71 44.52
C PHE A 6 -2.35 -42.20 44.20
N SER A 7 -1.17 -41.72 43.82
CA SER A 7 -0.93 -40.43 43.17
C SER A 7 -0.95 -40.63 41.65
N ALA A 8 -1.39 -39.63 40.88
CA ALA A 8 -0.81 -39.31 39.56
C ALA A 8 -1.29 -37.93 39.06
N GLU A 9 -0.35 -37.25 38.41
CA GLU A 9 -0.22 -35.85 37.99
C GLU A 9 -1.22 -35.34 36.93
N PRO A 10 -1.37 -34.01 36.75
CA PRO A 10 -1.80 -33.41 35.49
C PRO A 10 -0.59 -32.89 34.69
N ASN A 11 -0.09 -33.71 33.75
CA ASN A 11 0.77 -33.23 32.66
C ASN A 11 -0.12 -32.83 31.47
N GLY A 12 -0.35 -31.53 31.30
CA GLY A 12 -1.20 -31.03 30.21
C GLY A 12 -1.04 -29.55 29.88
N ASN A 13 0.10 -28.93 30.21
CA ASN A 13 0.24 -27.47 30.01
C ASN A 13 1.59 -27.00 29.44
N THR A 14 2.39 -27.92 28.88
CA THR A 14 3.73 -27.58 28.36
C THR A 14 3.75 -27.40 26.83
N ILE A 15 2.87 -28.10 26.10
CA ILE A 15 2.87 -28.09 24.63
C ILE A 15 2.38 -26.74 24.05
N ALA A 16 1.39 -26.10 24.69
CA ALA A 16 0.86 -24.81 24.23
C ALA A 16 1.79 -23.61 24.47
N ARG A 17 2.80 -23.74 25.34
CA ARG A 17 3.76 -22.66 25.64
C ARG A 17 4.99 -22.67 24.73
N ASP A 18 5.38 -23.83 24.23
CA ASP A 18 6.53 -23.95 23.33
C ASP A 18 6.16 -23.62 21.87
N GLU A 19 4.91 -23.88 21.45
CA GLU A 19 4.41 -23.45 20.14
C GLU A 19 4.23 -21.93 20.04
N LEU A 20 3.80 -21.26 21.12
CA LEU A 20 3.68 -19.80 21.17
C LEU A 20 5.05 -19.10 21.19
N LYS A 21 6.07 -19.69 21.84
CA LYS A 21 7.45 -19.19 21.80
C LYS A 21 8.11 -19.38 20.43
N SER A 22 7.81 -20.50 19.76
CA SER A 22 8.25 -20.75 18.38
C SER A 22 7.69 -19.69 17.42
N PHE A 23 6.41 -19.34 17.55
CA PHE A 23 5.75 -18.33 16.71
C PHE A 23 6.29 -16.91 16.96
N THR A 24 6.55 -16.53 18.21
CA THR A 24 7.16 -15.21 18.53
C THR A 24 8.62 -15.11 18.08
N ASN A 25 9.39 -16.20 18.12
CA ASN A 25 10.78 -16.21 17.63
C ASN A 25 10.86 -16.19 16.10
N GLN A 26 9.86 -16.72 15.41
CA GLN A 26 9.74 -16.65 13.94
C GLN A 26 9.35 -15.24 13.46
N ILE A 27 8.57 -14.49 14.25
CA ILE A 27 8.27 -13.07 13.98
C ILE A 27 9.47 -12.17 14.32
N GLY A 28 10.15 -12.42 15.44
CA GLY A 28 11.35 -11.67 15.85
C GLY A 28 12.58 -11.88 14.96
N SER A 29 12.69 -13.01 14.26
CA SER A 29 13.76 -13.24 13.28
C SER A 29 13.48 -12.57 11.93
N ASN A 30 12.21 -12.44 11.51
CA ASN A 30 11.83 -11.72 10.28
C ASN A 30 11.98 -10.19 10.40
N LEU A 31 11.89 -9.64 11.62
CA LEU A 31 12.17 -8.22 11.89
C LEU A 31 13.67 -7.87 11.86
N ARG A 32 14.57 -8.85 12.00
CA ARG A 32 16.04 -8.63 12.01
C ARG A 32 16.71 -8.64 10.63
N LEU A 33 16.00 -8.94 9.55
CA LEU A 33 16.62 -9.10 8.21
C LEU A 33 16.30 -7.98 7.19
N HIS A 34 15.60 -6.91 7.57
CA HIS A 34 15.16 -5.90 6.60
C HIS A 34 15.64 -4.47 6.82
N HIS A 35 16.73 -4.25 7.56
CA HIS A 35 17.20 -2.88 7.78
C HIS A 35 18.72 -2.70 7.81
N ASP A 36 19.38 -3.12 6.74
CA ASP A 36 20.59 -2.44 6.27
C ASP A 36 20.19 -1.46 5.15
N ASN A 37 20.35 -0.17 5.46
CA ASN A 37 20.29 0.98 4.56
C ASN A 37 18.96 1.21 3.82
N ASN A 38 18.12 2.03 4.46
CA ASN A 38 16.93 2.64 3.89
C ASN A 38 17.31 3.74 2.88
N GLU A 39 17.98 3.36 1.80
CA GLU A 39 17.52 3.81 0.48
C GLU A 39 16.22 3.06 0.23
N ILE A 40 15.21 3.74 -0.33
CA ILE A 40 14.07 3.04 -0.91
C ILE A 40 14.65 2.17 -2.02
N LYS A 41 15.02 0.93 -1.70
CA LYS A 41 15.22 -0.10 -2.72
C LYS A 41 13.82 -0.37 -3.23
N ASP A 42 13.43 0.38 -4.26
CA ASP A 42 12.45 -0.08 -5.22
C ASP A 42 12.76 -1.56 -5.44
N GLN A 43 11.92 -2.47 -4.95
CA GLN A 43 11.98 -3.84 -5.41
C GLN A 43 11.50 -3.76 -6.85
N VAL A 44 12.50 -3.61 -7.71
CA VAL A 44 12.40 -3.44 -9.15
C VAL A 44 11.65 -4.66 -9.65
N ILE A 45 10.63 -4.43 -10.48
CA ILE A 45 10.19 -5.46 -11.45
C ILE A 45 11.46 -6.11 -11.96
N ASP A 46 11.57 -7.46 -11.95
CA ASP A 46 12.80 -8.15 -12.39
C ASP A 46 13.43 -7.39 -13.56
N ASP A 47 14.71 -7.00 -13.45
CA ASP A 47 15.34 -6.06 -14.38
C ASP A 47 15.14 -6.52 -15.84
N ASN A 48 15.07 -7.83 -16.08
CA ASN A 48 14.75 -8.40 -17.38
C ASN A 48 13.30 -8.14 -17.83
N GLU A 49 12.31 -8.29 -16.95
CA GLU A 49 10.91 -7.98 -17.23
C GLU A 49 10.70 -6.47 -17.40
N LEU A 50 11.34 -5.63 -16.57
CA LEU A 50 11.31 -4.18 -16.73
C LEU A 50 11.90 -3.77 -18.09
N ASN A 51 13.07 -4.31 -18.44
CA ASN A 51 13.71 -4.07 -19.72
C ASN A 51 12.85 -4.58 -20.89
N SER A 52 12.11 -5.68 -20.70
CA SER A 52 11.13 -6.15 -21.68
C SER A 52 10.01 -5.12 -21.91
N PHE A 53 9.46 -4.53 -20.85
CA PHE A 53 8.48 -3.44 -20.98
C PHE A 53 9.07 -2.22 -21.69
N LYS A 54 10.26 -1.77 -21.29
CA LYS A 54 10.94 -0.62 -21.92
C LYS A 54 11.16 -0.85 -23.42
N ASN A 55 11.64 -2.03 -23.81
CA ASN A 55 11.85 -2.40 -25.20
C ASN A 55 10.55 -2.44 -26.01
N GLN A 56 9.47 -2.97 -25.43
CA GLN A 56 8.16 -2.99 -26.07
C GLN A 56 7.59 -1.58 -26.26
N ILE A 57 7.74 -0.68 -25.28
CA ILE A 57 7.34 0.73 -25.41
C ILE A 57 8.11 1.40 -26.54
N GLY A 58 9.44 1.26 -26.57
CA GLY A 58 10.27 1.81 -27.64
C GLY A 58 9.87 1.32 -29.03
N SER A 59 9.53 0.03 -29.14
CA SER A 59 9.03 -0.57 -30.38
C SER A 59 7.66 -0.04 -30.81
N ILE A 60 6.70 0.07 -29.88
CA ILE A 60 5.35 0.62 -30.14
C ILE A 60 5.45 2.05 -30.67
N LEU A 61 6.30 2.87 -30.05
CA LEU A 61 6.47 4.27 -30.38
C LEU A 61 7.40 4.50 -31.59
N GLY A 62 8.07 3.45 -32.08
CA GLY A 62 9.02 3.54 -33.18
C GLY A 62 10.24 4.39 -32.84
N LEU A 63 10.63 4.46 -31.57
CA LEU A 63 11.81 5.21 -31.11
C LEU A 63 13.08 4.46 -31.58
N HIS A 64 13.86 5.07 -32.47
CA HIS A 64 15.09 4.46 -33.02
C HIS A 64 16.30 4.72 -32.11
N ALA A 65 17.27 3.80 -32.15
CA ALA A 65 18.44 3.77 -31.27
C ALA A 65 19.42 4.94 -31.45
N ASP A 66 19.30 5.74 -32.51
CA ASP A 66 20.25 6.82 -32.79
C ASP A 66 20.13 8.01 -31.82
N ILE A 67 19.17 7.97 -30.89
CA ILE A 67 18.99 8.98 -29.83
C ILE A 67 18.68 8.31 -28.48
N ASP A 68 19.61 7.49 -27.98
CA ASP A 68 19.44 6.72 -26.72
C ASP A 68 18.93 7.57 -25.55
N LYS A 69 19.38 8.84 -25.41
CA LYS A 69 18.94 9.72 -24.33
C LYS A 69 17.47 10.13 -24.40
N ILE A 70 16.95 10.43 -25.60
CA ILE A 70 15.53 10.83 -25.75
C ILE A 70 14.65 9.61 -25.57
N LYS A 71 15.05 8.45 -26.09
CA LYS A 71 14.31 7.20 -25.93
C LYS A 71 14.09 6.86 -24.46
N ASP A 72 15.16 6.83 -23.67
CA ASP A 72 15.06 6.47 -22.25
C ASP A 72 14.22 7.48 -21.48
N GLN A 73 14.39 8.77 -21.78
CA GLN A 73 13.59 9.84 -21.18
C GLN A 73 12.09 9.68 -21.49
N VAL A 74 11.72 9.42 -22.74
CA VAL A 74 10.31 9.20 -23.14
C VAL A 74 9.73 8.00 -22.39
N ILE A 75 10.47 6.88 -22.36
CA ILE A 75 10.03 5.65 -21.70
C ILE A 75 9.84 5.89 -20.20
N ASP A 76 10.81 6.49 -19.53
CA ASP A 76 10.72 6.76 -18.09
C ASP A 76 9.58 7.74 -17.77
N ASP A 77 9.34 8.74 -18.62
CA ASP A 77 8.21 9.65 -18.47
C ASP A 77 6.87 8.93 -18.61
N ILE A 78 6.76 7.95 -19.51
CA ILE A 78 5.54 7.13 -19.68
C ILE A 78 5.34 6.20 -18.49
N LEU A 79 6.39 5.53 -18.01
CA LEU A 79 6.29 4.61 -16.87
C LEU A 79 5.91 5.34 -15.57
N ASN A 80 6.26 6.62 -15.45
CA ASN A 80 5.93 7.45 -14.28
C ASN A 80 4.60 8.20 -14.40
N ASN A 81 4.28 8.71 -15.59
CA ASN A 81 3.16 9.64 -15.79
C ASN A 81 2.06 9.08 -16.71
N GLY A 82 2.19 7.82 -17.10
CA GLY A 82 1.26 7.12 -17.98
C GLY A 82 1.32 7.64 -19.42
N ARG A 83 0.39 7.17 -20.24
CA ARG A 83 0.29 7.55 -21.66
C ARG A 83 0.24 9.07 -21.87
N GLN A 84 -0.41 9.83 -21.00
CA GLN A 84 -0.62 11.28 -21.19
C GLN A 84 0.69 12.07 -21.27
N SER A 85 1.81 11.53 -20.79
CA SER A 85 3.13 12.18 -20.97
C SER A 85 3.59 12.22 -22.43
N LEU A 86 3.04 11.37 -23.30
CA LEU A 86 3.32 11.40 -24.74
C LEU A 86 3.06 12.76 -25.37
N ALA A 87 2.13 13.56 -24.84
CA ALA A 87 1.86 14.90 -25.34
C ALA A 87 3.10 15.81 -25.34
N LYS A 88 4.10 15.55 -24.47
CA LYS A 88 5.37 16.29 -24.47
C LYS A 88 6.29 15.94 -25.65
N TYR A 89 6.05 14.79 -26.28
CA TYR A 89 6.92 14.17 -27.28
C TYR A 89 6.20 13.97 -28.62
N GLU A 90 5.14 14.74 -28.88
CA GLU A 90 4.33 14.63 -30.10
C GLU A 90 5.21 14.81 -31.36
N ASP A 91 6.12 15.78 -31.32
CA ASP A 91 7.02 16.09 -32.45
C ASP A 91 8.15 15.06 -32.62
N ASP A 92 8.50 14.33 -31.55
CA ASP A 92 9.55 13.31 -31.54
C ASP A 92 9.04 11.94 -32.02
N ILE A 93 7.73 11.75 -32.09
CA ILE A 93 7.08 10.51 -32.49
C ILE A 93 6.46 10.68 -33.86
N ARG A 94 6.55 9.65 -34.72
CA ARG A 94 5.91 9.69 -36.04
C ARG A 94 4.41 10.02 -35.87
N PRO A 95 3.85 11.04 -36.55
CA PRO A 95 2.49 11.51 -36.28
C PRO A 95 1.41 10.42 -36.39
N ARG A 96 1.58 9.45 -37.29
CA ARG A 96 0.67 8.31 -37.41
C ARG A 96 0.67 7.40 -36.17
N ILE A 97 1.84 7.17 -35.58
CA ILE A 97 2.00 6.37 -34.36
C ILE A 97 1.40 7.13 -33.18
N TYR A 98 1.78 8.39 -33.00
CA TYR A 98 1.26 9.24 -31.93
C TYR A 98 -0.28 9.27 -31.93
N ARG A 99 -0.91 9.55 -33.08
CA ARG A 99 -2.36 9.57 -33.20
C ARG A 99 -2.99 8.21 -32.91
N ALA A 100 -2.38 7.11 -33.37
CA ALA A 100 -2.90 5.77 -33.10
C ALA A 100 -2.88 5.44 -31.60
N GLU A 101 -1.83 5.83 -30.89
CA GLU A 101 -1.69 5.56 -29.46
C GLU A 101 -2.52 6.51 -28.58
N MET A 102 -2.76 7.75 -28.99
CA MET A 102 -3.54 8.72 -28.20
C MET A 102 -5.06 8.62 -28.41
N ASN A 103 -5.53 8.12 -29.56
CA ASN A 103 -6.97 8.18 -29.92
C ASN A 103 -7.83 7.02 -29.38
N SER A 104 -7.23 5.97 -28.80
CA SER A 104 -7.97 4.78 -28.34
C SER A 104 -7.66 4.44 -26.90
N ALA A 105 -8.68 4.13 -26.09
CA ALA A 105 -8.50 3.59 -24.73
C ALA A 105 -7.89 2.17 -24.73
N ASP A 106 -7.93 1.49 -25.88
CA ASP A 106 -7.39 0.14 -26.09
C ASP A 106 -6.16 0.15 -27.00
N SER A 107 -5.42 1.26 -27.00
CA SER A 107 -4.17 1.34 -27.76
C SER A 107 -3.16 0.29 -27.26
N LYS A 108 -2.20 -0.07 -28.13
CA LYS A 108 -1.17 -1.06 -27.76
C LYS A 108 -0.39 -0.60 -26.54
N LEU A 109 -0.12 0.71 -26.46
CA LEU A 109 0.54 1.30 -25.31
C LEU A 109 -0.30 1.18 -24.03
N ILE A 110 -1.60 1.48 -24.06
CA ILE A 110 -2.44 1.32 -22.85
C ILE A 110 -2.48 -0.13 -22.39
N VAL A 111 -2.68 -1.08 -23.30
CA VAL A 111 -2.69 -2.51 -22.97
C VAL A 111 -1.36 -2.93 -22.32
N LEU A 112 -0.24 -2.45 -22.85
CA LEU A 112 1.09 -2.72 -22.27
C LEU A 112 1.26 -2.07 -20.89
N LEU A 113 0.83 -0.82 -20.72
CA LEU A 113 0.95 -0.10 -19.46
C LEU A 113 0.08 -0.69 -18.36
N LYS A 114 -1.13 -1.18 -18.69
CA LYS A 114 -1.97 -1.92 -17.74
C LYS A 114 -1.22 -3.14 -17.19
N LYS A 115 -0.56 -3.92 -18.06
CA LYS A 115 0.26 -5.06 -17.66
C LYS A 115 1.45 -4.63 -16.79
N TYR A 116 2.14 -3.56 -17.18
CA TYR A 116 3.26 -3.01 -16.42
C TYR A 116 2.84 -2.59 -15.00
N PHE A 117 1.78 -1.80 -14.86
CA PHE A 117 1.34 -1.32 -13.54
C PHE A 117 0.82 -2.45 -12.66
N TYR A 118 0.10 -3.42 -13.22
CA TYR A 118 -0.29 -4.62 -12.48
C TYR A 118 0.94 -5.37 -11.95
N ARG A 119 1.93 -5.65 -12.82
CA ARG A 119 3.18 -6.31 -12.41
C ARG A 119 3.93 -5.50 -11.37
N ARG A 120 4.00 -4.18 -11.54
CA ARG A 120 4.60 -3.29 -10.55
C ARG A 120 3.94 -3.44 -9.18
N TRP A 121 2.61 -3.44 -9.13
CA TRP A 121 1.88 -3.60 -7.87
C TRP A 121 2.12 -4.98 -7.26
N GLU A 122 2.12 -6.02 -8.08
CA GLU A 122 2.43 -7.39 -7.68
C GLU A 122 3.83 -7.47 -7.06
N THR A 123 4.89 -7.12 -7.80
CA THR A 123 6.27 -7.22 -7.32
C THR A 123 6.55 -6.34 -6.10
N GLN A 124 5.99 -5.12 -6.03
CA GLN A 124 6.20 -4.23 -4.89
C GLN A 124 5.53 -4.75 -3.60
N CYS A 125 4.46 -5.54 -3.72
CA CYS A 125 3.63 -5.94 -2.59
C CYS A 125 3.67 -7.44 -2.29
N GLU A 126 4.22 -8.28 -3.17
CA GLU A 126 4.17 -9.74 -3.10
C GLU A 126 4.70 -10.28 -1.76
N ARG A 127 5.80 -9.73 -1.24
CA ARG A 127 6.43 -10.23 0.01
C ARG A 127 5.99 -9.49 1.27
N SER A 128 5.60 -8.23 1.16
CA SER A 128 5.35 -7.36 2.31
C SER A 128 3.86 -7.15 2.59
N ASN A 129 3.00 -7.42 1.60
CA ASN A 129 1.59 -7.05 1.58
C ASN A 129 0.76 -8.06 0.77
N GLU A 130 0.87 -9.36 1.05
CA GLU A 130 0.09 -10.42 0.36
C GLU A 130 -1.43 -10.18 0.41
N TRP A 131 -1.91 -9.56 1.48
CA TRP A 131 -3.31 -9.15 1.64
C TRP A 131 -3.76 -8.19 0.52
N PHE A 132 -2.87 -7.31 0.05
CA PHE A 132 -3.16 -6.34 -0.99
C PHE A 132 -3.31 -7.03 -2.35
N ILE A 133 -2.45 -8.00 -2.65
CA ILE A 133 -2.56 -8.80 -3.88
C ILE A 133 -3.84 -9.63 -3.90
N SER A 134 -4.18 -10.23 -2.76
CA SER A 134 -5.45 -10.96 -2.59
C SER A 134 -6.66 -10.03 -2.80
N PHE A 135 -6.62 -8.81 -2.25
CA PHE A 135 -7.65 -7.79 -2.45
C PHE A 135 -7.79 -7.38 -3.92
N LEU A 136 -6.68 -7.11 -4.62
CA LEU A 136 -6.70 -6.79 -6.05
C LEU A 136 -7.32 -7.94 -6.88
N THR A 137 -6.94 -9.18 -6.57
CA THR A 137 -7.44 -10.38 -7.26
C THR A 137 -8.94 -10.56 -7.06
N GLN A 138 -9.46 -10.32 -5.84
CA GLN A 138 -10.90 -10.36 -5.57
C GLN A 138 -11.66 -9.29 -6.35
N TYR A 139 -11.15 -8.07 -6.44
CA TYR A 139 -11.78 -7.02 -7.25
C TYR A 139 -11.75 -7.34 -8.74
N GLN A 140 -10.64 -7.90 -9.22
CA GLN A 140 -10.49 -8.29 -10.62
C GLN A 140 -11.45 -9.41 -11.04
N LYS A 141 -11.73 -10.39 -10.17
CA LYS A 141 -12.46 -11.61 -10.54
C LYS A 141 -13.90 -11.66 -10.05
N GLU A 142 -14.19 -11.08 -8.88
CA GLU A 142 -15.41 -11.40 -8.12
C GLU A 142 -16.19 -10.17 -7.68
N LYS A 143 -15.55 -9.19 -7.02
CA LYS A 143 -16.26 -8.05 -6.40
C LYS A 143 -16.73 -7.00 -7.43
N ALA A 144 -15.81 -6.45 -8.22
CA ALA A 144 -16.13 -5.38 -9.17
C ALA A 144 -15.12 -5.30 -10.33
N PRO A 145 -15.12 -6.24 -11.29
CA PRO A 145 -14.15 -6.30 -12.39
C PRO A 145 -14.10 -5.01 -13.22
N ASP A 146 -15.26 -4.39 -13.49
CA ASP A 146 -15.35 -3.15 -14.26
C ASP A 146 -14.71 -1.96 -13.52
N LEU A 147 -14.82 -1.92 -12.18
CA LEU A 147 -14.17 -0.89 -11.39
C LEU A 147 -12.65 -1.11 -11.34
N TYR A 148 -12.22 -2.35 -11.15
CA TYR A 148 -10.82 -2.72 -11.20
C TYR A 148 -10.19 -2.29 -12.54
N GLU A 149 -10.85 -2.61 -13.65
CA GLU A 149 -10.36 -2.26 -14.98
C GLU A 149 -10.34 -0.74 -15.20
N ARG A 150 -11.32 0.01 -14.65
CA ARG A 150 -11.30 1.48 -14.68
C ARG A 150 -10.11 2.05 -13.92
N VAL A 151 -9.82 1.56 -12.71
CA VAL A 151 -8.66 2.03 -11.91
C VAL A 151 -7.34 1.71 -12.62
N LEU A 152 -7.21 0.51 -13.19
CA LEU A 152 -6.02 0.11 -13.93
C LEU A 152 -5.84 0.93 -15.22
N THR A 153 -6.93 1.16 -15.97
CA THR A 153 -6.93 2.03 -17.15
C THR A 153 -6.51 3.45 -16.79
N ARG A 154 -7.09 4.03 -15.74
CA ARG A 154 -6.76 5.38 -15.28
C ARG A 154 -5.29 5.51 -14.90
N THR A 155 -4.74 4.47 -14.24
CA THR A 155 -3.32 4.39 -13.92
C THR A 155 -2.46 4.28 -15.18
N ALA A 156 -2.82 3.44 -16.15
CA ALA A 156 -2.12 3.36 -17.43
C ALA A 156 -2.11 4.70 -18.19
N GLU A 157 -3.21 5.45 -18.12
CA GLU A 157 -3.33 6.75 -18.76
C GLU A 157 -2.51 7.85 -18.09
N ASN A 158 -2.53 7.90 -16.75
CA ASN A 158 -2.06 9.06 -15.98
C ASN A 158 -0.90 8.76 -15.02
N GLY A 159 -0.43 7.51 -15.01
CA GLY A 159 0.64 7.03 -14.14
C GLY A 159 0.38 7.32 -12.67
N ASN A 160 1.40 7.88 -12.03
CA ASN A 160 1.39 8.20 -10.60
C ASN A 160 0.53 9.42 -10.24
N ARG A 161 -0.14 10.09 -11.21
CA ARG A 161 -0.95 11.30 -10.93
C ARG A 161 -2.01 11.08 -9.85
N TYR A 162 -2.63 9.90 -9.82
CA TYR A 162 -3.65 9.53 -8.81
C TYR A 162 -3.09 8.67 -7.68
N LEU A 163 -1.79 8.44 -7.68
CA LEU A 163 -1.09 7.75 -6.61
C LEU A 163 -0.42 8.80 -5.74
N LYS A 164 -0.95 8.99 -4.53
CA LYS A 164 -0.31 9.83 -3.52
C LYS A 164 0.97 9.14 -3.02
N ASN A 165 1.59 9.68 -1.98
CA ASN A 165 2.83 9.13 -1.38
C ASN A 165 2.70 7.70 -0.80
N CYS A 166 1.52 7.07 -0.86
CA CYS A 166 1.36 5.63 -0.66
C CYS A 166 0.45 5.04 -1.76
N PRO A 167 1.03 4.32 -2.74
CA PRO A 167 0.28 3.68 -3.81
C PRO A 167 -0.80 2.71 -3.33
N ILE A 168 -0.48 1.86 -2.33
CA ILE A 168 -1.42 0.88 -1.75
C ILE A 168 -2.70 1.58 -1.27
N LEU A 169 -2.56 2.60 -0.41
CA LEU A 169 -3.71 3.35 0.09
C LEU A 169 -4.47 4.07 -1.03
N SER A 170 -3.75 4.63 -2.00
CA SER A 170 -4.37 5.32 -3.13
C SER A 170 -5.23 4.39 -3.99
N ILE A 171 -4.79 3.15 -4.21
CA ILE A 171 -5.51 2.14 -4.99
C ILE A 171 -6.70 1.60 -4.19
N VAL A 172 -6.49 1.28 -2.90
CA VAL A 172 -7.57 0.84 -2.00
C VAL A 172 -8.69 1.87 -1.95
N LEU A 173 -8.37 3.16 -1.81
CA LEU A 173 -9.39 4.22 -1.82
C LEU A 173 -10.11 4.32 -3.17
N GLN A 174 -9.42 4.21 -4.30
CA GLN A 174 -10.09 4.24 -5.60
C GLN A 174 -11.03 3.05 -5.82
N LEU A 175 -10.68 1.87 -5.30
CA LEU A 175 -11.51 0.66 -5.42
C LEU A 175 -12.70 0.65 -4.45
N LEU A 176 -12.54 1.18 -3.24
CA LEU A 176 -13.64 1.24 -2.27
C LEU A 176 -14.66 2.33 -2.61
N PHE A 177 -14.23 3.41 -3.27
CA PHE A 177 -15.07 4.58 -3.55
C PHE A 177 -15.57 4.56 -4.99
N GLU A 178 -16.39 3.56 -5.31
CA GLU A 178 -16.81 3.26 -6.69
C GLU A 178 -17.48 4.43 -7.41
N ASN A 179 -18.12 5.34 -6.66
CA ASN A 179 -18.84 6.50 -7.18
C ASN A 179 -17.96 7.75 -7.32
N ILE A 180 -16.67 7.68 -6.93
CA ILE A 180 -15.71 8.74 -7.27
C ILE A 180 -15.29 8.52 -8.73
N ASP A 181 -15.93 9.27 -9.62
CA ASP A 181 -15.61 9.28 -11.03
C ASP A 181 -14.33 10.09 -11.34
N ASP A 182 -13.96 10.10 -12.61
CA ASP A 182 -12.80 10.85 -13.11
C ASP A 182 -12.91 12.36 -12.87
N VAL A 183 -14.12 12.92 -12.88
CA VAL A 183 -14.34 14.34 -12.61
C VAL A 183 -14.02 14.64 -11.16
N CYS A 184 -14.48 13.78 -10.24
CA CYS A 184 -14.21 13.90 -8.83
C CYS A 184 -12.71 13.83 -8.53
N LEU A 185 -11.98 12.92 -9.19
CA LEU A 185 -10.53 12.79 -9.04
C LEU A 185 -9.73 13.97 -9.62
N LYS A 186 -10.22 14.58 -10.70
CA LYS A 186 -9.48 15.64 -11.40
C LYS A 186 -9.75 17.05 -10.84
N ASN A 187 -11.00 17.36 -10.49
CA ASN A 187 -11.44 18.78 -10.43
C ASN A 187 -12.18 19.19 -9.15
N THR A 188 -12.57 18.27 -8.26
CA THR A 188 -13.48 18.59 -7.15
C THR A 188 -12.80 18.64 -5.77
N ASP A 189 -11.50 18.36 -5.73
CA ASP A 189 -10.70 18.10 -4.52
C ASP A 189 -11.28 17.02 -3.61
N ILE A 190 -12.30 16.26 -4.04
CA ILE A 190 -12.98 15.27 -3.20
C ILE A 190 -11.99 14.20 -2.76
N PHE A 191 -11.16 13.70 -3.69
CA PHE A 191 -10.16 12.69 -3.37
C PHE A 191 -9.08 13.21 -2.41
N ASP A 192 -8.69 14.47 -2.54
CA ASP A 192 -7.68 15.07 -1.66
C ASP A 192 -8.23 15.34 -0.26
N LYS A 193 -9.49 15.78 -0.18
CA LYS A 193 -10.23 15.90 1.09
C LYS A 193 -10.42 14.52 1.73
N LEU A 194 -10.74 13.51 0.95
CA LEU A 194 -10.87 12.12 1.40
C LEU A 194 -9.55 11.61 1.96
N TRP A 195 -8.48 11.71 1.17
CA TRP A 195 -7.12 11.35 1.55
C TRP A 195 -6.72 12.01 2.86
N SER A 196 -6.90 13.33 2.96
CA SER A 196 -6.56 14.11 4.15
C SER A 196 -7.43 13.70 5.36
N ALA A 197 -8.73 13.46 5.16
CA ALA A 197 -9.61 13.05 6.23
C ALA A 197 -9.21 11.68 6.79
N ILE A 198 -8.99 10.69 5.92
CA ILE A 198 -8.67 9.32 6.31
C ILE A 198 -7.29 9.25 6.97
N THR A 199 -6.27 9.88 6.41
CA THR A 199 -4.91 9.87 6.99
C THR A 199 -4.81 10.65 8.31
N ASN A 200 -5.61 11.71 8.50
CA ASN A 200 -5.55 12.52 9.72
C ASN A 200 -6.55 12.10 10.81
N LYS A 201 -7.69 11.51 10.44
CA LYS A 201 -8.79 11.18 11.36
C LYS A 201 -9.08 9.67 11.42
N GLY A 202 -8.32 8.87 10.70
CA GLY A 202 -8.39 7.43 10.71
C GLY A 202 -9.63 6.86 10.02
N LEU A 203 -9.80 5.56 10.21
CA LEU A 203 -10.82 4.73 9.57
C LEU A 203 -12.23 5.33 9.67
N LYS A 204 -12.65 5.77 10.87
CA LYS A 204 -14.03 6.25 11.11
C LYS A 204 -14.43 7.46 10.25
N SER A 205 -13.45 8.20 9.74
CA SER A 205 -13.71 9.36 8.89
C SER A 205 -14.33 9.01 7.53
N ILE A 206 -14.27 7.74 7.12
CA ILE A 206 -14.92 7.22 5.90
C ILE A 206 -16.42 7.52 5.86
N THR A 207 -17.09 7.54 7.01
CA THR A 207 -18.53 7.82 7.14
C THR A 207 -18.94 9.18 6.59
N LYS A 208 -18.02 10.16 6.54
CA LYS A 208 -18.27 11.49 5.95
C LYS A 208 -18.43 11.46 4.43
N TYR A 209 -18.02 10.37 3.81
CA TYR A 209 -18.02 10.17 2.38
C TYR A 209 -18.93 9.00 1.98
N SER A 210 -19.88 8.62 2.84
CA SER A 210 -20.85 7.54 2.60
C SER A 210 -21.58 7.67 1.27
N THR A 211 -21.83 8.90 0.79
CA THR A 211 -22.44 9.14 -0.53
C THR A 211 -21.63 8.57 -1.71
N TYR A 212 -20.34 8.33 -1.52
CA TYR A 212 -19.43 7.83 -2.56
C TYR A 212 -19.11 6.33 -2.45
N ILE A 213 -19.66 5.66 -1.45
CA ILE A 213 -19.34 4.28 -1.09
C ILE A 213 -20.64 3.51 -0.94
N LYS A 214 -20.71 2.29 -1.46
CA LYS A 214 -21.86 1.42 -1.18
C LYS A 214 -21.94 1.10 0.31
N GLU A 215 -23.16 1.05 0.84
CA GLU A 215 -23.38 0.82 2.28
C GLU A 215 -22.74 -0.49 2.76
N GLU A 216 -22.84 -1.57 1.98
CA GLU A 216 -22.22 -2.86 2.28
C GLU A 216 -20.69 -2.76 2.40
N VAL A 217 -20.04 -2.04 1.47
CA VAL A 217 -18.58 -1.84 1.47
C VAL A 217 -18.18 -0.99 2.67
N MET A 218 -18.95 0.04 2.99
CA MET A 218 -18.69 0.89 4.15
C MET A 218 -18.81 0.08 5.46
N ASN A 219 -19.83 -0.76 5.60
CA ASN A 219 -20.00 -1.61 6.77
C ASN A 219 -18.85 -2.62 6.93
N GLU A 220 -18.39 -3.25 5.84
CA GLU A 220 -17.18 -4.10 5.82
C GLU A 220 -15.95 -3.32 6.31
N GLN A 221 -15.77 -2.08 5.85
CA GLN A 221 -14.61 -1.28 6.24
C GLN A 221 -14.66 -0.79 7.70
N LEU A 222 -15.84 -0.67 8.30
CA LEU A 222 -15.96 -0.22 9.70
C LEU A 222 -15.66 -1.34 10.70
N ASP A 223 -15.71 -2.61 10.30
CA ASP A 223 -15.14 -3.71 11.09
C ASP A 223 -13.62 -3.77 10.90
N LYS A 224 -12.89 -3.22 11.88
CA LYS A 224 -11.42 -3.17 11.89
C LYS A 224 -10.77 -4.53 11.60
N ASN A 225 -11.34 -5.64 12.04
CA ASN A 225 -10.72 -6.95 11.90
C ASN A 225 -10.70 -7.46 10.45
N GLN A 226 -11.56 -6.90 9.60
CA GLN A 226 -11.73 -7.30 8.19
C GLN A 226 -11.43 -6.15 7.22
N SER A 227 -11.24 -4.94 7.75
CA SER A 227 -11.09 -3.71 6.97
C SER A 227 -9.76 -3.66 6.20
N ILE A 228 -9.87 -3.74 4.87
CA ILE A 228 -8.75 -3.52 3.96
C ILE A 228 -8.23 -2.08 4.07
N LEU A 229 -9.14 -1.12 4.26
CA LEU A 229 -8.76 0.27 4.49
C LEU A 229 -7.93 0.42 5.77
N PHE A 230 -8.27 -0.30 6.82
CA PHE A 230 -7.49 -0.31 8.06
C PHE A 230 -6.07 -0.83 7.82
N GLN A 231 -5.90 -1.94 7.09
CA GLN A 231 -4.57 -2.46 6.74
C GLN A 231 -3.78 -1.47 5.88
N ALA A 232 -4.41 -0.85 4.88
CA ALA A 232 -3.78 0.17 4.05
C ALA A 232 -3.32 1.40 4.86
N LEU A 233 -4.09 1.79 5.88
CA LEU A 233 -3.70 2.88 6.79
C LEU A 233 -2.52 2.51 7.69
N ARG A 234 -2.46 1.26 8.16
CA ARG A 234 -1.27 0.76 8.88
C ARG A 234 -0.04 0.84 7.98
N GLU A 235 -0.13 0.44 6.72
CA GLU A 235 0.99 0.58 5.77
C GLU A 235 1.42 2.04 5.55
N TYR A 236 0.45 2.95 5.40
CA TYR A 236 0.75 4.38 5.22
C TYR A 236 1.49 4.98 6.43
N HIS A 237 1.10 4.61 7.65
CA HIS A 237 1.65 5.20 8.87
C HIS A 237 2.88 4.47 9.42
N ARG A 238 3.16 3.25 8.95
CA ARG A 238 4.29 2.39 9.39
C ARG A 238 5.63 3.13 9.47
N PRO A 239 6.07 3.85 8.42
CA PRO A 239 7.35 4.59 8.47
C PRO A 239 7.35 5.70 9.52
N GLN A 240 6.22 6.40 9.67
CA GLN A 240 6.09 7.53 10.60
C GLN A 240 6.09 7.07 12.06
N VAL A 241 5.37 5.98 12.36
CA VAL A 241 5.35 5.36 13.70
C VAL A 241 6.74 4.84 14.05
N PHE A 242 7.41 4.17 13.11
CA PHE A 242 8.75 3.65 13.33
C PHE A 242 9.75 4.76 13.65
N SER A 243 9.81 5.81 12.82
CA SER A 243 10.70 6.95 13.04
C SER A 243 10.44 7.61 14.38
N LEU A 244 9.16 7.81 14.74
CA LEU A 244 8.79 8.43 16.00
C LEU A 244 9.23 7.59 17.22
N LEU A 245 9.07 6.27 17.18
CA LEU A 245 9.52 5.40 18.27
C LEU A 245 11.05 5.38 18.41
N LYS A 246 11.75 5.38 17.27
CA LYS A 246 13.21 5.44 17.20
C LYS A 246 13.75 6.76 17.77
N GLU A 247 13.17 7.89 17.39
CA GLU A 247 13.53 9.23 17.91
C GLU A 247 13.39 9.34 19.44
N ASN A 248 12.47 8.58 20.03
CA ASN A 248 12.20 8.60 21.47
C ASN A 248 12.94 7.49 22.26
N ASN A 249 13.87 6.76 21.64
CA ASN A 249 14.65 5.69 22.29
C ASN A 249 13.79 4.68 23.07
N THR A 250 12.64 4.28 22.52
CA THR A 250 11.67 3.44 23.24
C THR A 250 12.22 2.01 23.40
N PRO A 251 12.45 1.48 24.62
CA PRO A 251 13.05 0.16 24.83
C PRO A 251 12.14 -1.02 24.41
N GLU A 252 10.82 -0.80 24.41
CA GLU A 252 9.77 -1.77 24.09
C GLU A 252 9.21 -1.54 22.68
N MET A 253 10.06 -1.12 21.75
CA MET A 253 9.67 -0.73 20.39
C MET A 253 8.80 -1.81 19.72
N GLU A 254 9.17 -3.08 19.83
CA GLU A 254 8.45 -4.19 19.20
C GLU A 254 7.03 -4.38 19.75
N THR A 255 6.81 -4.26 21.07
CA THR A 255 5.48 -4.50 21.67
C THR A 255 4.56 -3.29 21.56
N MET A 256 5.12 -2.07 21.46
CA MET A 256 4.32 -0.85 21.32
C MET A 256 3.99 -0.53 19.86
N TYR A 257 4.84 -0.92 18.92
CA TYR A 257 4.73 -0.56 17.51
C TYR A 257 3.35 -0.90 16.90
N ASP A 258 2.92 -2.15 17.00
CA ASP A 258 1.64 -2.58 16.43
C ASP A 258 0.44 -1.91 17.13
N SER A 259 0.49 -1.79 18.46
CA SER A 259 -0.57 -1.12 19.23
C SER A 259 -0.75 0.35 18.83
N ILE A 260 0.36 1.05 18.59
CA ILE A 260 0.34 2.44 18.13
C ILE A 260 -0.17 2.52 16.70
N LEU A 261 0.34 1.65 15.83
CA LEU A 261 -0.04 1.61 14.43
C LEU A 261 -1.56 1.39 14.27
N ASP A 262 -2.11 0.50 15.09
CA ASP A 262 -3.53 0.23 15.16
C ASP A 262 -4.34 1.46 15.58
N LYS A 263 -3.89 2.15 16.62
CA LYS A 263 -4.55 3.37 17.12
C LYS A 263 -4.52 4.50 16.10
N VAL A 264 -3.39 4.67 15.42
CA VAL A 264 -3.22 5.65 14.35
C VAL A 264 -4.14 5.32 13.17
N ALA A 265 -4.18 4.06 12.72
CA ALA A 265 -5.05 3.66 11.63
C ALA A 265 -6.54 3.83 11.98
N GLU A 266 -6.93 3.55 13.22
CA GLU A 266 -8.33 3.68 13.65
C GLU A 266 -8.75 5.15 13.85
N ASN A 267 -7.92 5.93 14.54
CA ASN A 267 -8.29 7.25 15.08
C ASN A 267 -7.49 8.42 14.51
N GLY A 268 -6.59 8.15 13.56
CA GLY A 268 -5.76 9.13 12.88
C GLY A 268 -4.44 9.45 13.58
N TRP A 269 -3.54 10.06 12.80
CA TRP A 269 -2.18 10.44 13.23
C TRP A 269 -2.11 11.29 14.51
N PRO A 270 -2.94 12.34 14.71
CA PRO A 270 -2.85 13.19 15.89
C PRO A 270 -3.10 12.42 17.19
N THR A 271 -4.09 11.52 17.18
CA THR A 271 -4.47 10.70 18.33
C THR A 271 -3.34 9.73 18.69
N GLY A 272 -2.81 9.00 17.71
CA GLY A 272 -1.71 8.07 17.98
C GLY A 272 -0.43 8.79 18.45
N LYS A 273 -0.11 9.96 17.89
CA LYS A 273 1.03 10.78 18.35
C LYS A 273 0.87 11.21 19.81
N HIS A 274 -0.34 11.56 20.23
CA HIS A 274 -0.61 11.93 21.63
C HIS A 274 -0.39 10.75 22.58
N ASP A 275 -0.92 9.57 22.24
CA ASP A 275 -0.81 8.37 23.06
C ASP A 275 0.65 7.91 23.25
N ILE A 276 1.47 8.04 22.20
CA ILE A 276 2.91 7.75 22.28
C ILE A 276 3.58 8.67 23.28
N LYS A 277 3.33 9.98 23.18
CA LYS A 277 3.90 10.98 24.10
C LYS A 277 3.46 10.73 25.54
N GLN A 278 2.20 10.40 25.77
CA GLN A 278 1.71 10.07 27.11
C GLN A 278 2.39 8.81 27.66
N LYS A 279 2.49 7.73 26.87
CA LYS A 279 3.16 6.49 27.30
C LYS A 279 4.64 6.72 27.66
N ILE A 280 5.35 7.52 26.88
CA ILE A 280 6.74 7.89 27.17
C ILE A 280 6.83 8.70 28.48
N ALA A 281 6.00 9.74 28.63
CA ALA A 281 6.01 10.62 29.81
C ALA A 281 5.65 9.87 31.10
N SER A 282 4.65 8.99 31.06
CA SER A 282 4.24 8.20 32.22
C SER A 282 5.32 7.23 32.73
N LYS A 283 6.28 6.83 31.88
CA LYS A 283 7.40 6.00 32.28
C LYS A 283 8.55 6.80 32.88
N SER A 284 8.84 8.00 32.39
CA SER A 284 9.87 8.88 32.99
C SER A 284 9.55 9.25 34.44
N ASP A 285 8.27 9.40 34.79
CA ASP A 285 7.85 9.68 36.16
C ASP A 285 7.95 8.45 37.07
N GLN A 286 7.77 7.24 36.53
CA GLN A 286 7.95 6.00 37.30
C GLN A 286 9.42 5.70 37.62
N THR A 287 10.36 6.04 36.74
CA THR A 287 11.80 5.93 37.02
C THR A 287 12.29 6.97 38.04
N LEU A 288 11.62 8.13 38.15
CA LEU A 288 11.94 9.17 39.14
C LEU A 288 11.41 8.85 40.56
N HIS A 289 10.39 8.02 40.68
CA HIS A 289 9.82 7.60 41.97
C HIS A 289 10.31 6.23 42.47
N SER A 290 11.14 5.54 41.70
CA SER A 290 11.69 4.22 42.05
C SER A 290 13.16 4.25 42.48
N ASN A 291 13.76 5.44 42.62
CA ASN A 291 15.14 5.66 43.07
C ASN A 291 15.18 6.32 44.45
#